data_AF-A0AAJ7IYD5-F1
#
_entry.id   AF-A0AAJ7IYD5-F1
#
_cell.length_a   1.000
_cell.length_b   1.000
_cell.length_c   1.000
_cell.angle_alpha   90.00
_cell.angle_beta   90.00
_cell.angle_gamma   90.00
#
_symmetry.space_group_name_H-M   'P 1'
#
loop_
_entity.id
_entity.type
_entity.pdbx_description
1 polymer ?
#
loop_
_entity_poly.entity_id
_entity_poly.type
_entity_poly.pdbx_seq_one_letter_code
_entity_poly.pdbx_strand_id
1 'polypeptide(L)'
;MAEGLLPKSQLPNARHNALIESPVSDMIKVSVHVQDDGLCRDFELQLAECVEAYGFYRGQTKCEAMIHDLSECLKGEKRRSRNDIIYGEMTRQVENGERKYEKPPFLAFIR
;
A
#
# COMPACT_ATOMS: atom_id res chain seq x y z
N MET A 1 -47.88 -11.05 15.16
CA MET A 1 -48.29 -10.58 13.82
C MET A 1 -47.55 -9.27 13.62
N ALA A 2 -46.35 -9.32 13.00
CA ALA A 2 -46.12 -9.14 11.55
C ALA A 2 -46.42 -7.67 11.16
N GLU A 3 -45.59 -6.84 10.51
CA GLU A 3 -44.30 -6.85 9.77
C GLU A 3 -43.79 -5.38 9.86
N GLY A 4 -42.53 -4.99 9.73
CA GLY A 4 -41.60 -5.23 8.63
C GLY A 4 -40.52 -4.13 8.63
N LEU A 5 -39.34 -4.47 8.14
CA LEU A 5 -38.15 -3.62 8.03
C LEU A 5 -38.41 -2.37 7.17
N LEU A 6 -38.00 -1.20 7.64
CA LEU A 6 -37.91 0.01 6.82
C LEU A 6 -36.74 -0.12 5.81
N PRO A 7 -36.97 0.17 4.51
CA PRO A 7 -36.02 -0.08 3.42
C PRO A 7 -34.85 0.91 3.39
N LYS A 8 -33.66 0.41 3.01
CA LYS A 8 -32.38 1.15 2.84
C LYS A 8 -32.39 2.12 1.63
N SER A 9 -33.48 2.83 1.37
CA SER A 9 -33.63 3.69 0.17
C SER A 9 -33.40 5.18 0.41
N GLN A 10 -33.09 5.62 1.64
CA GLN A 10 -32.86 7.03 1.98
C GLN A 10 -31.42 7.28 2.47
N LEU A 11 -30.44 7.05 1.59
CA LEU A 11 -29.13 7.72 1.68
C LEU A 11 -28.87 8.35 0.30
N PRO A 12 -28.70 9.68 0.21
CA PRO A 12 -28.51 10.34 -1.08
C PRO A 12 -27.17 9.89 -1.66
N ASN A 13 -27.24 9.01 -2.66
CA ASN A 13 -26.10 8.55 -3.44
C ASN A 13 -25.46 9.74 -4.17
N ALA A 14 -24.37 10.26 -3.61
CA ALA A 14 -23.41 11.08 -4.33
C ALA A 14 -22.64 10.17 -5.31
N ARG A 15 -23.20 9.91 -6.49
CA ARG A 15 -22.45 9.29 -7.59
C ARG A 15 -21.91 10.38 -8.51
N HIS A 16 -20.66 10.72 -8.28
CA HIS A 16 -19.83 11.47 -9.22
C HIS A 16 -19.60 10.62 -10.48
N ASN A 17 -19.76 11.26 -11.65
CA ASN A 17 -19.31 10.88 -13.00
C ASN A 17 -19.56 9.42 -13.44
N ALA A 18 -20.59 9.23 -14.26
CA ALA A 18 -20.75 8.05 -15.09
C ALA A 18 -19.59 7.99 -16.11
N LEU A 19 -18.59 7.16 -15.82
CA LEU A 19 -17.68 6.68 -16.85
C LEU A 19 -18.51 5.84 -17.84
N ILE A 20 -18.33 6.08 -19.15
CA ILE A 20 -18.99 5.32 -20.20
C ILE A 20 -18.53 3.87 -20.08
N GLU A 21 -19.40 2.96 -19.65
CA GLU A 21 -19.13 1.52 -19.60
C GLU A 21 -18.97 0.99 -21.03
N SER A 22 -17.75 0.59 -21.39
CA SER A 22 -17.39 0.03 -22.69
C SER A 22 -16.38 -1.11 -22.49
N PRO A 23 -16.37 -2.16 -23.33
CA PRO A 23 -15.34 -3.20 -23.27
C PRO A 23 -13.91 -2.61 -23.32
N VAL A 24 -13.75 -1.47 -24.00
CA VAL A 24 -12.47 -0.75 -24.06
C VAL A 24 -12.15 -0.03 -22.74
N SER A 25 -13.16 0.47 -22.02
CA SER A 25 -12.94 1.11 -20.71
C SER A 25 -12.53 0.09 -19.65
N ASP A 26 -13.09 -1.13 -19.70
CA ASP A 26 -12.69 -2.22 -18.81
C ASP A 26 -11.25 -2.69 -19.09
N MET A 27 -10.81 -2.68 -20.35
CA MET A 27 -9.44 -3.02 -20.72
C MET A 27 -8.40 -1.97 -20.31
N ILE A 28 -8.79 -0.69 -20.15
CA ILE A 28 -7.90 0.41 -19.75
C ILE A 28 -8.14 0.80 -18.28
N LYS A 29 -8.84 -0.04 -17.52
CA LYS A 29 -9.11 0.21 -16.10
C LYS A 29 -7.80 0.17 -15.32
N VAL A 30 -7.24 1.35 -15.07
CA VAL A 30 -6.11 1.53 -14.15
C VAL A 30 -6.64 1.31 -12.74
N SER A 31 -6.20 0.25 -12.08
CA SER A 31 -6.47 0.09 -10.66
C SER A 31 -5.72 1.19 -9.91
N VAL A 32 -6.48 2.13 -9.34
CA VAL A 32 -5.99 3.10 -8.36
C VAL A 32 -5.77 2.46 -6.98
N HIS A 33 -6.16 1.19 -6.84
CA HIS A 33 -6.02 0.39 -5.63
C HIS A 33 -4.93 -0.67 -5.79
N VAL A 34 -4.31 -1.01 -4.68
CA VAL A 34 -3.23 -2.00 -4.55
C VAL A 34 -3.81 -3.36 -4.13
N GLN A 35 -5.15 -3.51 -4.19
CA GLN A 35 -5.89 -4.72 -3.79
C GLN A 35 -5.43 -5.99 -4.52
N ASP A 36 -5.00 -5.85 -5.78
CA ASP A 36 -4.49 -6.96 -6.60
C ASP A 36 -3.01 -7.30 -6.30
N ASP A 37 -2.29 -6.42 -5.60
CA ASP A 37 -0.91 -6.65 -5.17
C ASP A 37 -0.88 -7.21 -3.75
N GLY A 38 -0.54 -8.50 -3.65
CA GLY A 38 -0.50 -9.21 -2.38
C GLY A 38 0.52 -8.67 -1.37
N LEU A 39 1.51 -7.87 -1.78
CA LEU A 39 2.54 -7.34 -0.89
C LEU A 39 2.08 -6.13 -0.09
N CYS A 40 1.32 -5.22 -0.72
CA CYS A 40 0.97 -3.93 -0.12
C CYS A 40 -0.53 -3.79 0.19
N ARG A 41 -1.36 -4.76 -0.20
CA ARG A 41 -2.81 -4.81 0.10
C ARG A 41 -3.13 -4.57 1.57
N ASP A 42 -2.37 -5.17 2.49
CA ASP A 42 -2.69 -5.09 3.92
C ASP A 42 -2.42 -3.68 4.48
N PHE A 43 -1.40 -2.97 3.96
CA PHE A 43 -1.15 -1.57 4.29
C PHE A 43 -2.24 -0.64 3.72
N GLU A 44 -2.72 -0.93 2.51
CA GLU A 44 -3.84 -0.18 1.92
C GLU A 44 -5.13 -0.37 2.73
N LEU A 45 -5.41 -1.61 3.17
CA LEU A 45 -6.58 -1.91 3.98
C LEU A 45 -6.54 -1.14 5.32
N GLN A 46 -5.41 -1.13 6.01
CA GLN A 46 -5.24 -0.38 7.25
C GLN A 46 -5.45 1.13 7.06
N LEU A 47 -4.90 1.68 5.97
CA LEU A 47 -5.12 3.09 5.63
C LEU A 47 -6.61 3.37 5.36
N ALA A 48 -7.30 2.49 4.63
CA ALA A 48 -8.72 2.62 4.34
C ALA A 48 -9.56 2.63 5.62
N GLU A 49 -9.30 1.70 6.54
CA GLU A 49 -9.99 1.62 7.84
C GLU A 49 -9.80 2.91 8.67
N CYS A 50 -8.58 3.46 8.69
CA CYS A 50 -8.32 4.71 9.39
C CYS A 50 -9.03 5.91 8.74
N VAL A 51 -9.00 6.01 7.41
CA VAL A 51 -9.68 7.10 6.69
C VAL A 51 -11.20 6.98 6.83
N GLU A 52 -11.75 5.77 6.90
CA GLU A 52 -13.17 5.54 7.19
C GLU A 52 -13.55 6.04 8.59
N ALA A 53 -12.70 5.79 9.59
CA ALA A 53 -12.95 6.22 10.97
C ALA A 53 -12.88 7.75 11.18
N TYR A 54 -11.93 8.44 10.52
CA TYR A 54 -11.69 9.88 10.75
C TYR A 54 -12.18 10.80 9.64
N GLY A 55 -12.46 10.27 8.45
CA GLY A 55 -12.73 11.03 7.23
C GLY A 55 -11.48 11.64 6.60
N PHE A 56 -11.58 12.05 5.33
CA PHE A 56 -10.43 12.50 4.52
C PHE A 56 -9.59 13.62 5.16
N TYR A 57 -10.21 14.72 5.58
CA TYR A 57 -9.48 15.89 6.08
C TYR A 57 -8.70 15.62 7.37
N ARG A 58 -9.33 14.94 8.34
CA ARG A 58 -8.67 14.58 9.61
C ARG A 58 -7.72 13.39 9.42
N GLY A 59 -8.05 12.49 8.51
CA GLY A 59 -7.25 11.32 8.16
C GLY A 59 -5.85 11.65 7.69
N GLN A 60 -5.63 12.78 6.99
CA GLN A 60 -4.28 13.21 6.60
C GLN A 60 -3.31 13.32 7.79
N THR A 61 -3.80 13.76 8.95
CA THR A 61 -2.98 13.89 10.17
C THR A 61 -3.09 12.67 11.08
N LYS A 62 -4.29 12.10 11.21
CA LYS A 62 -4.55 10.96 12.11
C LYS A 62 -4.04 9.63 11.56
N CYS A 63 -3.96 9.50 10.25
CA CYS A 63 -3.53 8.29 9.55
C CYS A 63 -2.13 8.42 8.91
N GLU A 64 -1.36 9.46 9.26
CA GLU A 64 -0.05 9.76 8.66
C GLU A 64 0.90 8.54 8.65
N ALA A 65 0.96 7.79 9.75
CA ALA A 65 1.78 6.58 9.83
C ALA A 65 1.39 5.55 8.77
N MET A 66 0.10 5.26 8.61
CA MET A 66 -0.40 4.30 7.60
C MET A 66 -0.19 4.81 6.17
N ILE A 67 -0.29 6.13 5.95
CA ILE A 67 0.04 6.75 4.66
C ILE A 67 1.52 6.52 4.33
N HIS A 68 2.40 6.73 5.31
CA HIS A 68 3.84 6.53 5.15
C HIS A 68 4.20 5.06 4.95
N ASP A 69 3.52 4.14 5.63
CA ASP A 69 3.77 2.70 5.49
C ASP A 69 3.32 2.19 4.12
N LEU A 70 2.14 2.59 3.63
CA LEU A 70 1.72 2.28 2.27
C LEU A 70 2.68 2.89 1.23
N SER A 71 3.13 4.13 1.45
CA SER A 71 4.11 4.78 0.57
C SER A 71 5.45 4.06 0.56
N GLU A 72 5.93 3.60 1.73
CA GLU A 72 7.15 2.79 1.84
C GLU A 72 6.97 1.45 1.14
N CYS A 73 5.83 0.80 1.28
CA CYS A 73 5.57 -0.48 0.64
C CYS A 73 5.67 -0.35 -0.89
N LEU A 74 5.02 0.67 -1.46
CA LEU A 74 4.99 0.93 -2.90
C LEU A 74 6.35 1.35 -3.47
N LYS A 75 7.12 2.15 -2.73
CA LYS A 75 8.40 2.71 -3.22
C LYS A 75 9.61 1.89 -2.81
N GLY A 76 9.56 1.19 -1.68
CA GLY A 76 10.65 0.41 -1.09
C GLY A 76 11.91 1.23 -0.75
N GLU A 77 11.81 2.56 -0.60
CA GLU A 77 12.98 3.44 -0.42
C GLU A 77 13.77 3.12 0.85
N LYS A 78 13.06 2.98 1.98
CA LYS A 78 13.70 2.68 3.28
C LYS A 78 14.33 1.29 3.26
N ARG A 79 13.63 0.30 2.69
CA ARG A 79 14.15 -1.06 2.50
C ARG A 79 15.43 -1.11 1.68
N ARG A 80 15.45 -0.41 0.53
CA ARG A 80 16.64 -0.29 -0.34
C ARG A 80 17.79 0.37 0.39
N SER A 81 17.56 1.54 0.98
CA SER A 81 18.58 2.26 1.74
C SER A 81 19.17 1.41 2.87
N ARG A 82 18.35 0.68 3.62
CA ARG A 82 18.82 -0.23 4.68
C ARG A 82 19.73 -1.31 4.10
N ASN A 83 19.34 -1.91 2.98
CA ASN A 83 20.11 -2.96 2.33
C ASN A 83 21.45 -2.44 1.79
N ASP A 84 21.48 -1.24 1.21
CA ASP A 84 22.71 -0.61 0.72
C ASP A 84 23.71 -0.36 1.85
N ILE A 85 23.23 0.10 3.02
CA ILE A 85 24.07 0.30 4.20
C ILE A 85 24.66 -1.02 4.69
N ILE A 86 23.81 -2.05 4.84
CA ILE A 86 24.25 -3.38 5.30
C ILE A 86 25.25 -3.99 4.31
N TYR A 87 25.00 -3.85 3.02
CA TYR A 87 25.88 -4.36 1.97
C TYR A 87 27.21 -3.61 1.91
N GLY A 88 27.19 -2.28 2.08
CA GLY A 88 28.39 -1.45 2.15
C GLY A 88 29.30 -1.86 3.30
N GLU A 89 28.74 -2.05 4.50
CA GLU A 89 29.51 -2.49 5.66
C GLU A 89 30.05 -3.92 5.50
N MET A 90 29.25 -4.83 4.93
CA MET A 90 29.74 -6.18 4.61
C MET A 90 30.91 -6.14 3.63
N THR A 91 30.83 -5.31 2.59
CA THR A 91 31.89 -5.17 1.58
C THR A 91 33.17 -4.65 2.23
N ARG A 92 33.07 -3.60 3.08
CA ARG A 92 34.21 -3.08 3.85
C ARG A 92 34.87 -4.17 4.70
N GLN A 93 34.09 -4.98 5.41
CA GLN A 93 34.61 -6.08 6.24
C GLN A 93 35.31 -7.16 5.42
N VAL A 94 34.80 -7.48 4.22
CA VAL A 94 35.41 -8.45 3.32
C VAL A 94 36.73 -7.93 2.74
N GLU A 95 36.76 -6.67 2.30
CA GLU A 95 37.98 -6.03 1.79
C GLU A 95 39.08 -5.94 2.85
N ASN A 96 38.71 -5.69 4.11
CA ASN A 96 39.65 -5.68 5.24
C ASN A 96 40.04 -7.08 5.75
N GLY A 97 39.44 -8.15 5.22
CA GLY A 97 39.66 -9.52 5.68
C GLY A 97 39.05 -9.84 7.07
N GLU A 98 38.20 -8.95 7.61
CA GLU A 98 37.47 -9.14 8.87
C GLU A 98 36.39 -10.24 8.73
N ARG A 99 35.88 -10.45 7.50
CA ARG A 99 34.79 -11.39 7.21
C ARG A 99 35.00 -12.09 5.85
N LYS A 100 34.51 -13.33 5.72
CA LYS A 100 34.40 -14.02 4.42
C LYS A 100 33.15 -13.60 3.66
N TYR A 101 33.24 -13.48 2.34
CA TYR A 101 32.10 -13.11 1.51
C TYR A 101 30.98 -14.17 1.61
N GLU A 102 29.78 -13.70 1.95
CA GLU A 102 28.56 -14.50 1.99
C GLU A 102 27.47 -13.71 1.26
N LYS A 103 26.78 -14.31 0.29
CA LYS A 103 25.72 -13.61 -0.46
C LYS A 103 24.59 -13.23 0.51
N PRO A 104 24.28 -11.94 0.71
CA PRO A 104 23.24 -11.56 1.65
C PRO A 104 21.85 -11.95 1.13
N PRO A 105 20.95 -12.43 2.02
CA PRO A 105 19.63 -12.94 1.63
C PRO A 105 18.72 -11.84 1.06
N PHE A 106 18.93 -10.57 1.41
CA PHE A 106 18.11 -9.45 0.94
C PHE A 106 18.36 -9.06 -0.53
N LEU A 107 19.48 -9.47 -1.14
CA LEU A 107 19.72 -9.29 -2.58
C LEU A 107 18.85 -10.20 -3.45
N ALA A 108 18.19 -11.21 -2.87
CA ALA A 108 17.25 -12.07 -3.59
C ALA A 108 15.86 -11.43 -3.76
N PHE A 109 15.57 -10.34 -3.05
CA PHE A 109 14.24 -9.72 -2.98
C PHE A 109 14.19 -8.31 -3.60
N ILE A 110 14.97 -8.07 -4.65
CA ILE A 110 14.81 -6.87 -5.47
C ILE A 110 13.65 -7.14 -6.44
N ARG A 111 12.43 -6.84 -6.00
CA ARG A 111 11.27 -6.66 -6.87
C ARG A 111 10.68 -5.29 -6.57
#